data_AF-A0A4U7EBQ5-F1
#
_entry.id   AF-A0A4U7EBQ5-F1
#
_cell.length_a   1.000
_cell.length_b   1.000
_cell.length_c   1.000
_cell.angle_alpha   90.00
_cell.angle_beta   90.00
_cell.angle_gamma   90.00
#
_symmetry.space_group_name_H-M   'P 1'
#
loop_
_entity.id
_entity.type
_entity.pdbx_description
1 polymer ?
#
loop_
_entity_poly.entity_id
_entity_poly.type
_entity_poly.pdbx_seq_one_letter_code
_entity_poly.pdbx_strand_id
1 'polypeptide(L)'
;MDSDPSRRRPLSASVARALAALAVVVPAVFLAGRAVGFWRVRLAVGKLLALLPDDGAPDHVRVLPPPADEYAGTVRTSPAETRAMLPEHGFSELIRAYFHAYERDGETVHEVGSFVHRPEGLTGDWQVHVRLFPAPGGGTEVWAHWERNPYVAPLAHLRMEGYDPARGERMAAELIDDLR
;
A
#
# COMPACT_ATOMS: atom_id res chain seq x y z
N MET A 1 -47.63 22.05 -21.78
CA MET A 1 -47.25 21.09 -20.71
C MET A 1 -45.74 21.10 -20.67
N ASP A 2 -45.18 22.14 -20.05
CA ASP A 2 -43.72 22.39 -20.02
C ASP A 2 -43.17 21.97 -18.66
N SER A 3 -42.28 20.99 -18.69
CA SER A 3 -41.45 20.60 -17.53
C SER A 3 -40.06 21.19 -17.77
N ASP A 4 -39.77 22.32 -17.13
CA ASP A 4 -38.44 22.97 -17.15
C ASP A 4 -37.39 22.06 -16.45
N PRO A 5 -36.32 21.62 -17.14
CA PRO A 5 -35.34 20.68 -16.60
C PRO A 5 -34.22 21.33 -15.76
N SER A 6 -34.31 22.62 -15.40
CA SER A 6 -33.12 23.35 -14.90
C SER A 6 -33.07 23.69 -13.41
N ARG A 7 -33.89 23.09 -12.53
CA ARG A 7 -33.74 23.30 -11.07
C ARG A 7 -32.68 22.40 -10.44
N ARG A 8 -31.41 22.79 -10.54
CA ARG A 8 -30.38 22.32 -9.60
C ARG A 8 -30.71 22.86 -8.21
N ARG A 9 -31.13 21.98 -7.28
CA ARG A 9 -31.34 22.36 -5.89
C ARG A 9 -29.99 22.80 -5.28
N PRO A 10 -29.89 23.98 -4.66
CA PRO A 10 -28.66 24.39 -3.99
C PRO A 10 -28.34 23.42 -2.86
N LEU A 11 -27.06 23.08 -2.69
CA LEU A 11 -26.59 22.30 -1.55
C LEU A 11 -26.97 23.03 -0.26
N SER A 12 -27.47 22.29 0.73
CA SER A 12 -27.79 22.89 2.03
C SER A 12 -26.53 23.46 2.67
N ALA A 13 -26.66 24.52 3.47
CA ALA A 13 -25.52 25.14 4.16
C ALA A 13 -24.72 24.14 5.00
N SER A 14 -25.37 23.11 5.55
CA SER A 14 -24.72 22.02 6.27
C SER A 14 -23.86 21.14 5.36
N VAL A 15 -24.33 20.80 4.16
CA VAL A 15 -23.55 20.03 3.18
C VAL A 15 -22.37 20.85 2.69
N ALA A 16 -22.56 22.14 2.39
CA ALA A 16 -21.46 23.02 1.98
C ALA A 16 -20.37 23.15 3.07
N ARG A 17 -20.75 23.29 4.35
CA ARG A 17 -19.81 23.32 5.48
C ARG A 17 -19.08 21.98 5.66
N ALA A 18 -19.78 20.86 5.53
CA ALA A 18 -19.16 19.54 5.60
C ALA A 18 -18.12 19.34 4.48
N LEU A 19 -18.45 19.72 3.24
CA LEU A 19 -17.52 19.67 2.11
C LEU A 19 -16.31 20.58 2.32
N ALA A 20 -16.52 21.80 2.82
CA ALA A 20 -15.43 22.72 3.14
C ALA A 20 -14.52 22.19 4.26
N ALA A 21 -15.11 21.58 5.30
CA ALA A 21 -14.34 20.94 6.37
C ALA A 21 -13.52 19.76 5.83
N LEU A 22 -14.11 18.88 5.00
CA LEU A 22 -13.38 17.79 4.34
C LEU A 22 -12.22 18.31 3.47
N ALA A 23 -12.45 19.39 2.73
CA ALA A 23 -11.43 20.00 1.87
C ALA A 23 -10.22 20.54 2.64
N VAL A 24 -10.36 20.85 3.94
CA VAL A 24 -9.24 21.27 4.80
C VAL A 24 -8.65 20.08 5.57
N VAL A 25 -9.50 19.24 6.14
CA VAL A 25 -9.09 18.12 6.99
C VAL A 25 -8.32 17.07 6.19
N VAL A 26 -8.78 16.70 4.99
CA VAL A 26 -8.13 15.65 4.20
C VAL A 26 -6.70 16.04 3.82
N PRO A 27 -6.41 17.24 3.27
CA PRO A 27 -5.04 17.66 3.02
C PRO A 27 -4.21 17.78 4.30
N ALA A 28 -4.78 18.28 5.41
CA ALA A 28 -4.05 18.40 6.67
C ALA A 28 -3.63 17.04 7.22
N VAL A 29 -4.53 16.05 7.21
CA VAL A 29 -4.23 14.66 7.60
C VAL A 29 -3.21 14.04 6.66
N PHE A 30 -3.33 14.29 5.35
CA PHE A 30 -2.36 13.80 4.37
C PHE A 30 -0.96 14.38 4.61
N LEU A 31 -0.84 15.69 4.83
CA LEU A 31 0.43 16.36 5.11
C LEU A 31 1.03 15.91 6.44
N ALA A 32 0.21 15.76 7.49
CA ALA A 32 0.65 15.22 8.77
C ALA A 32 1.14 13.77 8.62
N GLY A 33 0.42 12.93 7.89
CA GLY A 33 0.82 11.55 7.59
C GLY A 33 2.12 11.49 6.80
N ARG A 34 2.30 12.39 5.81
CA ARG A 34 3.56 12.51 5.06
C ARG A 34 4.74 12.96 5.95
N ALA A 35 4.50 13.88 6.89
CA ALA A 35 5.52 14.37 7.82
C ALA A 35 5.96 13.30 8.83
N VAL A 36 5.02 12.47 9.31
CA VAL A 36 5.31 11.35 10.21
C VAL A 36 5.84 10.13 9.45
N GLY A 37 5.46 9.97 8.18
CA GLY A 37 5.69 8.79 7.35
C GLY A 37 4.52 7.80 7.49
N PHE A 38 3.76 7.58 6.42
CA PHE A 38 2.59 6.70 6.47
C PHE A 38 2.94 5.27 6.89
N TRP A 39 4.14 4.80 6.56
CA TRP A 39 4.68 3.52 7.01
C TRP A 39 4.70 3.40 8.54
N ARG A 40 4.98 4.47 9.29
CA ARG A 40 4.97 4.42 10.77
C ARG A 40 3.58 4.19 11.31
N VAL A 41 2.60 4.87 10.71
CA VAL A 41 1.19 4.71 11.05
C VAL A 41 0.73 3.30 10.70
N ARG A 42 1.05 2.81 9.49
CA ARG A 42 0.76 1.44 9.06
C ARG A 42 1.41 0.41 9.98
N LEU A 43 2.68 0.56 10.35
CA LEU A 43 3.39 -0.34 11.25
C LEU A 43 2.72 -0.39 12.64
N ALA A 44 2.38 0.76 13.21
CA ALA A 44 1.69 0.82 14.50
C ALA A 44 0.32 0.14 14.44
N VAL A 45 -0.46 0.39 13.39
CA VAL A 45 -1.76 -0.25 13.18
C VAL A 45 -1.60 -1.76 12.99
N GLY A 46 -0.67 -2.21 12.14
CA GLY A 46 -0.40 -3.63 11.91
C GLY A 46 0.01 -4.35 13.20
N LYS A 47 0.84 -3.73 14.05
CA LYS A 47 1.18 -4.26 15.37
C LYS A 47 -0.02 -4.39 16.30
N LEU A 48 -0.92 -3.40 16.30
CA LEU A 48 -2.15 -3.46 17.11
C LEU A 48 -3.13 -4.52 16.59
N LEU A 49 -3.29 -4.63 15.27
CA LEU A 49 -4.15 -5.63 14.65
C LEU A 49 -3.65 -7.05 14.91
N ALA A 50 -2.33 -7.28 14.93
CA ALA A 50 -1.73 -8.58 15.26
C ALA A 50 -1.99 -9.04 16.70
N LEU A 51 -2.48 -8.17 17.59
CA LEU A 51 -2.90 -8.54 18.95
C LEU A 51 -4.36 -9.01 19.02
N LEU A 52 -5.13 -8.82 17.94
CA LEU A 52 -6.53 -9.22 17.89
C LEU A 52 -6.65 -10.70 17.49
N PRO A 53 -7.66 -11.43 18.01
CA PRO A 53 -7.94 -12.78 17.54
C PRO A 53 -8.36 -12.76 16.06
N ASP A 54 -7.82 -13.70 15.27
CA ASP A 54 -8.18 -13.82 13.84
C ASP A 54 -9.61 -14.35 13.62
N ASP A 55 -10.19 -14.98 14.65
CA ASP A 55 -11.52 -15.60 14.61
C ASP A 55 -12.62 -14.55 14.37
N GLY A 56 -13.27 -14.64 13.21
CA GLY A 56 -14.38 -13.76 12.82
C GLY A 56 -13.98 -12.35 12.37
N ALA A 57 -12.69 -12.01 12.38
CA ALA A 57 -12.19 -10.74 11.87
C ALA A 57 -12.30 -10.69 10.33
N PRO A 58 -12.82 -9.61 9.72
CA PRO A 58 -12.78 -9.43 8.27
C PRO A 58 -11.34 -9.40 7.74
N ASP A 59 -11.10 -9.90 6.52
CA ASP A 59 -9.74 -9.99 5.96
C ASP A 59 -8.99 -8.66 5.91
N HIS A 60 -9.69 -7.53 5.80
CA HIS A 60 -9.08 -6.19 5.78
C HIS A 60 -8.55 -5.69 7.13
N VAL A 61 -8.85 -6.37 8.23
CA VAL A 61 -8.27 -6.10 9.56
C VAL A 61 -7.35 -7.22 10.05
N ARG A 62 -7.17 -8.28 9.25
CA ARG A 62 -6.23 -9.36 9.54
C ARG A 62 -4.82 -8.96 9.16
N VAL A 63 -3.85 -9.53 9.87
CA VAL A 63 -2.44 -9.45 9.55
C VAL A 63 -2.01 -10.84 9.08
N LEU A 64 -1.68 -10.98 7.80
CA LEU A 64 -1.44 -12.29 7.19
C LEU A 64 0.04 -12.44 6.80
N PRO A 65 0.61 -13.65 6.82
CA PRO A 65 1.91 -13.87 6.20
C PRO A 65 1.84 -13.52 4.71
N PRO A 66 2.89 -12.88 4.15
CA PRO A 66 2.97 -12.72 2.70
C PRO A 66 3.10 -14.12 2.05
N PRO A 67 2.44 -14.37 0.90
CA PRO A 67 2.61 -15.60 0.14
C PRO A 67 4.08 -15.85 -0.22
N ALA A 68 4.56 -17.07 0.04
CA ALA A 68 5.99 -17.43 -0.05
C ALA A 68 6.60 -17.20 -1.44
N ASP A 69 5.80 -17.32 -2.50
CA ASP A 69 6.17 -17.10 -3.89
C ASP A 69 6.31 -15.62 -4.27
N GLU A 70 6.01 -14.70 -3.36
CA GLU A 70 6.22 -13.26 -3.54
C GLU A 70 7.58 -12.79 -3.02
N TYR A 71 8.39 -13.65 -2.39
CA TYR A 71 9.74 -13.24 -1.96
C TYR A 71 10.62 -12.95 -3.19
N ALA A 72 11.06 -11.70 -3.33
CA ALA A 72 11.82 -11.24 -4.50
C ALA A 72 13.32 -11.09 -4.24
N GLY A 73 13.75 -11.11 -2.98
CA GLY A 73 15.16 -11.00 -2.60
C GLY A 73 15.40 -10.09 -1.40
N THR A 74 16.66 -9.81 -1.14
CA THR A 74 17.11 -8.92 -0.06
C THR A 74 18.06 -7.86 -0.62
N VAL A 75 17.82 -6.61 -0.25
CA VAL A 75 18.79 -5.52 -0.41
C VAL A 75 19.60 -5.34 0.87
N ARG A 76 20.86 -4.92 0.73
CA ARG A 76 21.76 -4.75 1.89
C ARG A 76 21.50 -3.50 2.72
N THR A 77 20.76 -2.55 2.17
CA THR A 77 20.43 -1.30 2.85
C THR A 77 19.35 -1.52 3.90
N SER A 78 19.38 -0.69 4.94
CA SER A 78 18.38 -0.74 6.00
C SER A 78 16.99 -0.35 5.47
N PRO A 79 15.90 -0.76 6.14
CA PRO A 79 14.56 -0.40 5.67
C PRO A 79 14.33 1.11 5.54
N ALA A 80 15.03 1.92 6.34
CA ALA A 80 14.96 3.38 6.24
C ALA A 80 15.59 3.90 4.95
N GLU A 81 16.77 3.39 4.59
CA GLU A 81 17.48 3.73 3.35
C GLU A 81 16.71 3.20 2.13
N THR A 82 16.25 1.95 2.17
CA THR A 82 15.45 1.36 1.07
C THR A 82 14.19 2.19 0.81
N ARG A 83 13.45 2.59 1.86
CA ARG A 83 12.28 3.48 1.70
C ARG A 83 12.61 4.84 1.11
N ALA A 84 13.78 5.40 1.43
CA ALA A 84 14.21 6.69 0.92
C ALA A 84 14.60 6.63 -0.56
N MET A 85 15.16 5.50 -1.00
CA MET A 85 15.61 5.25 -2.37
C MET A 85 14.45 4.94 -3.34
N LEU A 86 13.45 4.17 -2.90
CA LEU A 86 12.34 3.71 -3.75
C LEU A 86 11.65 4.81 -4.59
N PRO A 87 11.36 6.02 -4.07
CA PRO A 87 10.82 7.12 -4.87
C PRO A 87 11.68 7.54 -6.07
N GLU A 88 13.00 7.42 -5.96
CA GLU A 88 13.94 7.73 -7.05
C GLU A 88 13.82 6.71 -8.20
N HIS A 89 13.41 5.47 -7.88
CA HIS A 89 13.08 4.42 -8.84
C HIS A 89 11.60 4.42 -9.28
N GLY A 90 10.89 5.53 -9.03
CA GLY A 90 9.51 5.71 -9.48
C GLY A 90 8.46 4.94 -8.66
N PHE A 91 8.82 4.46 -7.47
CA PHE A 91 7.84 3.89 -6.55
C PHE A 91 7.12 4.99 -5.75
N SER A 92 5.89 4.71 -5.35
CA SER A 92 5.09 5.54 -4.47
C SER A 92 4.58 4.73 -3.30
N GLU A 93 4.52 5.32 -2.12
CA GLU A 93 4.02 4.63 -0.92
C GLU A 93 2.53 4.29 -1.09
N LEU A 94 2.17 3.02 -0.85
CA LEU A 94 0.81 2.51 -0.92
C LEU A 94 0.20 2.45 0.48
N ILE A 95 -0.67 3.42 0.78
CA ILE A 95 -1.35 3.50 2.08
C ILE A 95 -2.41 2.40 2.22
N ARG A 96 -3.11 2.09 1.12
CA ARG A 96 -4.21 1.12 1.06
C ARG A 96 -3.69 -0.23 0.56
N ALA A 97 -2.99 -0.93 1.46
CA ALA A 97 -2.59 -2.33 1.30
C ALA A 97 -3.01 -3.12 2.55
N TYR A 98 -3.21 -4.44 2.40
CA TYR A 98 -3.37 -5.34 3.55
C TYR A 98 -2.13 -5.27 4.46
N PHE A 99 -2.29 -5.68 5.71
CA PHE A 99 -1.20 -5.74 6.66
C PHE A 99 -0.56 -7.12 6.62
N HIS A 100 0.76 -7.14 6.56
CA HIS A 100 1.52 -8.39 6.56
C HIS A 100 2.51 -8.45 7.71
N ALA A 101 2.63 -9.65 8.27
CA ALA A 101 3.67 -10.01 9.21
C ALA A 101 3.87 -11.52 9.15
N TYR A 102 5.06 -11.99 9.49
CA TYR A 102 5.36 -13.42 9.55
C TYR A 102 6.31 -13.71 10.72
N GLU A 103 6.34 -14.96 11.15
CA GLU A 103 7.22 -15.40 12.24
C GLU A 103 8.61 -15.76 11.72
N ARG A 104 9.64 -15.23 12.37
CA ARG A 104 11.05 -15.59 12.13
C ARG A 104 11.77 -15.68 13.47
N ASP A 105 12.40 -16.82 13.73
CA ASP A 105 13.16 -17.06 14.96
C ASP A 105 12.39 -16.79 16.26
N GLY A 106 11.07 -17.00 16.25
CA GLY A 106 10.19 -16.76 17.40
C GLY A 106 9.78 -15.29 17.60
N GLU A 107 10.09 -14.42 16.65
CA GLU A 107 9.65 -13.02 16.63
C GLU A 107 8.74 -12.74 15.42
N THR A 108 7.67 -11.98 15.66
CA THR A 108 6.81 -11.45 14.60
C THR A 108 7.51 -10.32 13.85
N VAL A 109 7.81 -10.56 12.58
CA VAL A 109 8.40 -9.59 11.65
C VAL A 109 7.29 -8.88 10.89
N HIS A 110 7.08 -7.60 11.18
CA HIS A 110 6.05 -6.80 10.54
C HIS A 110 6.56 -6.14 9.25
N GLU A 111 5.64 -5.95 8.29
CA GLU A 111 5.84 -5.07 7.15
C GLU A 111 6.22 -3.66 7.64
N VAL A 112 7.30 -3.11 7.10
CA VAL A 112 7.81 -1.76 7.41
C VAL A 112 7.76 -0.84 6.20
N GLY A 113 7.13 -1.25 5.11
CA GLY A 113 6.95 -0.44 3.91
C GLY A 113 6.09 -1.15 2.88
N SER A 114 5.26 -0.39 2.18
CA SER A 114 4.39 -0.87 1.11
C SER A 114 4.42 0.16 -0.01
N PHE A 115 4.88 -0.23 -1.20
CA PHE A 115 5.20 0.67 -2.30
C PHE A 115 4.76 0.09 -3.63
N VAL A 116 4.39 0.95 -4.56
CA VAL A 116 3.94 0.55 -5.89
C VAL A 116 4.63 1.37 -6.96
N HIS A 117 5.07 0.70 -8.01
CA HIS A 117 5.49 1.33 -9.25
C HIS A 117 4.45 1.02 -10.33
N ARG A 118 4.03 2.06 -11.06
CA ARG A 118 3.04 1.99 -12.13
C ARG A 118 3.69 2.42 -13.44
N PRO A 119 4.07 1.48 -14.32
CA PRO A 119 4.78 1.81 -15.55
C PRO A 119 4.03 2.81 -16.42
N GLU A 120 2.71 2.68 -16.51
CA GLU A 120 1.83 3.59 -17.27
C GLU A 120 1.23 4.72 -16.42
N GLY A 121 1.78 4.97 -15.22
CA GLY A 121 1.34 6.03 -14.32
C GLY A 121 0.04 5.71 -13.57
N LEU A 122 -0.55 6.73 -12.94
CA LEU A 122 -1.67 6.56 -12.00
C LEU A 122 -2.93 5.90 -12.59
N THR A 123 -3.15 6.09 -13.89
CA THR A 123 -4.28 5.53 -14.65
C THR A 123 -3.91 4.29 -15.45
N GLY A 124 -2.70 3.76 -15.24
CA GLY A 124 -2.29 2.46 -15.80
C GLY A 124 -3.09 1.32 -15.20
N ASP A 125 -3.26 0.26 -15.99
CA ASP A 125 -4.04 -0.92 -15.61
C ASP A 125 -3.36 -1.79 -14.54
N TRP A 126 -2.04 -1.65 -14.40
CA TRP A 126 -1.22 -2.57 -13.64
C TRP A 126 -0.19 -1.84 -12.78
N GLN A 127 0.32 -2.56 -11.80
CA GLN A 127 1.38 -2.10 -10.91
C GLN A 127 2.22 -3.28 -10.43
N VAL A 128 3.50 -3.03 -10.18
CA VAL A 128 4.29 -3.89 -9.29
C VAL A 128 4.16 -3.35 -7.88
N HIS A 129 3.67 -4.20 -6.97
CA HIS A 129 3.59 -3.89 -5.55
C HIS A 129 4.76 -4.57 -4.85
N VAL A 130 5.52 -3.80 -4.08
CA VAL A 130 6.59 -4.29 -3.22
C VAL A 130 6.27 -4.00 -1.75
N ARG A 131 6.56 -4.96 -0.89
CA ARG A 131 6.51 -4.84 0.57
C ARG A 131 7.90 -5.04 1.13
N LEU A 132 8.21 -4.31 2.19
CA LEU A 132 9.52 -4.31 2.82
C LEU A 132 9.43 -4.91 4.21
N PHE A 133 10.33 -5.83 4.52
CA PHE A 133 10.50 -6.39 5.87
C PHE A 133 11.96 -6.23 6.30
N PRO A 134 12.25 -6.01 7.59
CA PRO A 134 13.62 -6.03 8.07
C PRO A 134 14.26 -7.39 7.81
N ALA A 135 15.43 -7.44 7.18
CA ALA A 135 16.21 -8.66 7.01
C ALA A 135 17.14 -8.89 8.22
N PRO A 136 17.58 -10.14 8.47
CA PRO A 136 18.66 -10.39 9.42
C PRO A 136 19.92 -9.65 8.97
N GLY A 137 20.72 -9.15 9.92
CA GLY A 137 21.94 -8.39 9.60
C GLY A 137 21.71 -6.94 9.16
N GLY A 138 20.49 -6.43 9.28
CA GLY A 138 20.18 -5.01 9.09
C GLY A 138 19.79 -4.60 7.67
N GLY A 139 19.70 -5.55 6.74
CA GLY A 139 19.19 -5.32 5.38
C GLY A 139 17.66 -5.24 5.31
N THR A 140 17.13 -5.33 4.09
CA THR A 140 15.70 -5.30 3.82
C THR A 140 15.30 -6.40 2.86
N GLU A 141 14.39 -7.27 3.30
CA GLU A 141 13.72 -8.22 2.43
C GLU A 141 12.66 -7.49 1.61
N VAL A 142 12.61 -7.81 0.32
CA VAL A 142 11.64 -7.28 -0.62
C VAL A 142 10.75 -8.42 -1.09
N TRP A 143 9.45 -8.21 -0.95
CA TRP A 143 8.43 -9.12 -1.43
C TRP A 143 7.62 -8.41 -2.50
N ALA A 144 7.49 -8.99 -3.69
CA ALA A 144 6.94 -8.33 -4.86
C ALA A 144 5.93 -9.19 -5.61
N HIS A 145 4.91 -8.54 -6.16
CA HIS A 145 3.96 -9.16 -7.08
C HIS A 145 3.46 -8.17 -8.11
N TRP A 146 3.08 -8.69 -9.28
CA TRP A 146 2.41 -7.93 -10.32
C TRP A 146 0.90 -8.06 -10.16
N GLU A 147 0.18 -6.94 -10.17
CA GLU A 147 -1.27 -6.93 -9.94
C GLU A 147 -1.98 -5.79 -10.67
N ARG A 148 -3.31 -5.91 -10.75
CA ARG A 148 -4.17 -4.84 -11.25
C ARG A 148 -4.08 -3.60 -10.35
N ASN A 149 -3.97 -2.44 -10.96
CA ASN A 149 -4.00 -1.16 -10.26
C ASN A 149 -5.41 -0.94 -9.67
N PRO A 150 -5.57 -0.88 -8.34
CA PRO A 150 -6.87 -0.79 -7.70
C PRO A 150 -7.50 0.61 -7.82
N TYR A 151 -6.82 1.59 -8.44
CA TYR A 151 -7.43 2.87 -8.82
C TYR A 151 -8.21 2.80 -10.12
N VAL A 152 -7.87 1.85 -11.00
CA VAL A 152 -8.48 1.71 -12.34
C VAL A 152 -9.38 0.48 -12.39
N ALA A 153 -8.91 -0.65 -11.83
CA ALA A 153 -9.60 -1.93 -11.90
C ALA A 153 -9.80 -2.56 -10.50
N PRO A 154 -10.54 -1.91 -9.58
CA PRO A 154 -10.65 -2.35 -8.18
C PRO A 154 -11.27 -3.74 -8.02
N LEU A 155 -12.27 -4.10 -8.84
CA LEU A 155 -12.89 -5.43 -8.77
C LEU A 155 -11.95 -6.53 -9.28
N ALA A 156 -11.22 -6.27 -10.36
CA ALA A 156 -10.24 -7.22 -10.91
C ALA A 156 -9.05 -7.42 -9.95
N HIS A 157 -8.62 -6.35 -9.28
CA HIS A 157 -7.63 -6.40 -8.20
C HIS A 157 -8.09 -7.28 -7.04
N LEU A 158 -9.31 -7.08 -6.52
CA LEU A 158 -9.85 -7.91 -5.44
C LEU A 158 -10.02 -9.39 -5.82
N ARG A 159 -10.21 -9.68 -7.11
CA ARG A 159 -10.29 -11.04 -7.65
C ARG A 159 -8.93 -11.63 -8.01
N MET A 160 -7.84 -10.89 -7.83
CA MET A 160 -6.49 -11.28 -8.19
C MET A 160 -6.37 -11.66 -9.69
N GLU A 161 -7.11 -10.98 -10.57
CA GLU A 161 -7.09 -11.26 -12.01
C GLU A 161 -5.74 -10.91 -12.63
N GLY A 162 -5.00 -11.92 -13.08
CA GLY A 162 -3.66 -11.78 -13.65
C GLY A 162 -2.57 -11.42 -12.63
N TYR A 163 -2.81 -11.76 -11.36
CA TYR A 163 -1.82 -11.73 -10.29
C TYR A 163 -0.63 -12.63 -10.65
N ASP A 164 0.59 -12.09 -10.60
CA ASP A 164 1.80 -12.78 -11.04
C ASP A 164 3.01 -12.40 -10.15
N PRO A 165 3.31 -13.21 -9.12
CA PRO A 165 4.46 -13.02 -8.25
C PRO A 165 5.79 -13.04 -9.01
N ALA A 166 5.98 -13.99 -9.93
CA ALA A 166 7.22 -14.13 -10.68
C ALA A 166 7.50 -12.92 -11.58
N ARG A 167 6.46 -12.33 -12.18
CA ARG A 167 6.60 -11.05 -12.90
C ARG A 167 6.91 -9.90 -11.94
N GLY A 168 6.27 -9.86 -10.78
CA GLY A 168 6.55 -8.88 -9.74
C GLY A 168 8.02 -8.91 -9.29
N GLU A 169 8.55 -10.10 -9.02
CA GLU A 169 9.95 -10.35 -8.70
C GLU A 169 10.87 -9.78 -9.78
N ARG A 170 10.68 -10.16 -11.05
CA ARG A 170 11.50 -9.67 -12.17
C ARG A 170 11.49 -8.14 -12.25
N MET A 171 10.30 -7.54 -12.16
CA MET A 171 10.17 -6.08 -12.21
C MET A 171 10.81 -5.39 -11.01
N ALA A 172 10.68 -5.97 -9.81
CA ALA A 172 11.36 -5.45 -8.62
C ALA A 172 12.88 -5.51 -8.78
N ALA A 173 13.42 -6.61 -9.31
CA ALA A 173 14.85 -6.77 -9.55
C ALA A 173 15.39 -5.84 -10.65
N GLU A 174 14.57 -5.49 -11.64
CA GLU A 174 14.92 -4.50 -12.67
C GLU A 174 14.90 -3.06 -12.15
N LEU A 175 14.03 -2.75 -11.18
CA LEU A 175 13.80 -1.38 -10.70
C LEU A 175 14.55 -1.04 -9.40
N ILE A 176 14.86 -2.02 -8.56
CA ILE A 176 15.48 -1.82 -7.25
C ILE A 176 16.93 -2.28 -7.32
N ASP A 177 17.84 -1.32 -7.17
CA ASP A 177 19.27 -1.59 -7.19
C ASP A 177 19.68 -2.58 -6.08
N ASP A 178 20.62 -3.47 -6.43
CA ASP A 178 21.21 -4.49 -5.54
C ASP A 178 20.23 -5.52 -4.94
N LEU A 179 19.01 -5.66 -5.48
CA LEU A 179 18.09 -6.74 -5.09
C LEU A 179 18.62 -8.11 -5.57
N ARG A 180 18.81 -9.05 -4.63
CA ARG A 180 19.36 -10.39 -4.89
C ARG A 180 18.74 -11.49 -4.03
#